data_AF-A0A432HWW6-F1
#
_entry.id   AF-A0A432HWW6-F1
#
_cell.length_a   1.000
_cell.length_b   1.000
_cell.length_c   1.000
_cell.angle_alpha   90.00
_cell.angle_beta   90.00
_cell.angle_gamma   90.00
#
_symmetry.space_group_name_H-M   'P 1'
#
loop_
_entity.id
_entity.type
_entity.pdbx_description
1 polymer ?
#
loop_
_entity_poly.entity_id
_entity_poly.type
_entity_poly.pdbx_seq_one_letter_code
_entity_poly.pdbx_strand_id
1 'polypeptide(L)'
;MSQMTTGRALPRRTFLRGMGTAVALPFLDAMTPAFAAASTPITRVAFVYTANGVIMQDWTPAQDGVGFAFTKTLQPVAPFRDQLLVVSGLAHRNGEALGDGPGDHARAGASWLTGVHPKKTQGADIRNGMSVDQMLAQDIGRSTPLPSLELGLQDVRMVGGCDSGYSCAYSNTLSWGSPTTPLPYENNPRRVFEHLFGDGETTD
;
A
#
# COMPACT_ATOMS: atom_id res chain seq x y z
N MET A 1 41.56 -48.80 33.64
CA MET A 1 41.19 -47.59 32.88
C MET A 1 41.50 -47.85 31.42
N SER A 2 40.49 -48.01 30.57
CA SER A 2 40.69 -48.16 29.12
C SER A 2 39.84 -47.10 28.43
N GLN A 3 40.49 -46.10 27.83
CA GLN A 3 39.82 -45.10 26.99
C GLN A 3 39.65 -45.68 25.58
N MET A 4 38.41 -45.81 25.13
CA MET A 4 38.10 -46.05 23.72
C MET A 4 38.08 -44.70 22.98
N THR A 5 39.16 -44.35 22.28
CA THR A 5 39.14 -43.30 21.26
C THR A 5 38.67 -43.91 19.94
N THR A 6 37.43 -43.62 19.53
CA THR A 6 36.94 -44.01 18.20
C THR A 6 37.60 -43.12 17.15
N GLY A 7 38.41 -43.68 16.26
CA GLY A 7 39.13 -42.94 15.20
C GLY A 7 38.24 -42.43 14.06
N ARG A 8 37.03 -41.95 14.35
CA ARG A 8 36.11 -41.40 13.35
C ARG A 8 36.33 -39.90 13.22
N ALA A 9 37.09 -39.49 12.21
CA ALA A 9 37.16 -38.10 11.77
C ALA A 9 36.03 -37.82 10.77
N LEU A 10 35.24 -36.76 11.02
CA LEU A 10 34.28 -36.26 10.03
C LEU A 10 35.06 -35.77 8.80
N PRO A 11 34.78 -36.27 7.59
CA PRO A 11 35.46 -35.80 6.40
C PRO A 11 35.23 -34.30 6.20
N ARG A 12 36.30 -33.53 6.00
CA ARG A 12 36.24 -32.06 5.78
C ARG A 12 35.21 -31.67 4.72
N ARG A 13 35.05 -32.48 3.67
CA ARG A 13 34.07 -32.25 2.59
C ARG A 13 32.63 -32.42 3.04
N THR A 14 32.36 -33.35 3.97
CA THR A 14 31.05 -33.54 4.59
C THR A 14 30.72 -32.37 5.51
N PHE A 15 31.70 -31.93 6.31
CA PHE A 15 31.55 -30.76 7.18
C PHE A 15 31.27 -29.47 6.38
N LEU A 16 32.04 -29.22 5.33
CA LEU A 16 31.86 -28.03 4.48
C LEU A 16 30.54 -28.07 3.67
N ARG A 17 30.05 -29.25 3.26
CA ARG A 17 28.73 -29.40 2.64
C ARG A 17 27.59 -29.09 3.61
N GLY A 18 27.71 -29.49 4.88
CA GLY A 18 26.70 -29.20 5.92
C GLY A 18 26.69 -27.73 6.34
N MET A 19 27.85 -27.05 6.33
CA MET A 19 27.91 -25.61 6.59
C MET A 19 27.23 -24.78 5.50
N GLY A 20 27.36 -25.16 4.23
CA GLY A 20 26.71 -24.45 3.12
C GLY A 20 25.19 -24.42 3.24
N THR A 21 24.58 -25.52 3.66
CA THR A 21 23.13 -25.58 3.94
C THR A 21 22.72 -24.74 5.15
N ALA A 22 23.56 -24.66 6.19
CA ALA A 22 23.26 -23.86 7.38
C ALA A 22 23.31 -22.34 7.15
N VAL A 23 24.13 -21.88 6.19
CA VAL A 23 24.22 -20.45 5.83
C VAL A 23 23.14 -20.05 4.82
N ALA A 24 22.66 -21.01 4.02
CA ALA A 24 21.63 -20.76 2.99
C ALA A 24 20.19 -20.88 3.50
N LEU A 25 19.96 -21.49 4.67
CA LEU A 25 18.62 -21.59 5.25
C LEU A 25 18.25 -20.27 5.94
N PRO A 26 17.17 -19.58 5.52
CA PRO A 26 16.60 -18.51 6.33
C PRO A 26 16.28 -19.06 7.71
N PHE A 27 16.52 -18.26 8.76
CA PHE A 27 16.14 -18.61 10.12
C PHE A 27 14.66 -19.02 10.14
N LEU A 28 14.39 -20.31 10.38
CA LEU A 28 13.05 -20.80 10.63
C LEU A 28 12.56 -20.21 11.96
N ASP A 29 11.28 -19.85 12.06
CA ASP A 29 10.67 -19.38 13.32
C ASP A 29 10.92 -20.36 14.48
N ALA A 30 11.08 -21.66 14.20
CA ALA A 30 11.46 -22.69 15.17
C ALA A 30 12.85 -22.49 15.82
N MET A 31 13.68 -21.59 15.29
CA MET A 31 15.01 -21.23 15.82
C MET A 31 15.01 -19.91 16.59
N THR A 32 13.85 -19.26 16.73
CA THR A 32 13.70 -18.15 17.69
C THR A 32 13.69 -18.73 19.11
N PRO A 33 14.57 -18.26 20.02
CA PRO A 33 14.55 -18.68 21.41
C PRO A 33 13.15 -18.45 22.01
N ALA A 34 12.65 -19.39 22.82
CA ALA A 34 11.34 -19.31 23.47
C ALA A 34 11.13 -18.07 24.37
N PHE A 35 12.20 -17.30 24.60
CA PHE A 35 12.23 -16.05 25.36
C PHE A 35 12.91 -14.90 24.60
N ALA A 36 13.07 -15.00 23.28
CA ALA A 36 13.47 -13.85 22.48
C ALA A 36 12.40 -12.76 22.62
N ALA A 37 12.85 -11.51 22.76
CA ALA A 37 11.93 -10.37 22.72
C ALA A 37 11.11 -10.45 21.43
N ALA A 38 9.79 -10.35 21.53
CA ALA A 38 8.93 -10.30 20.36
C ALA A 38 9.47 -9.22 19.42
N SER A 39 9.61 -9.56 18.14
CA SER A 39 10.03 -8.58 17.13
C SER A 39 9.04 -7.41 17.16
N THR A 40 9.54 -6.19 17.04
CA THR A 40 8.69 -5.01 16.92
C THR A 40 7.78 -5.22 15.71
N PRO A 41 6.43 -5.20 15.88
CA PRO A 41 5.52 -5.39 14.77
C PRO A 41 5.78 -4.36 13.67
N ILE A 42 5.81 -4.81 12.41
CA ILE A 42 5.95 -3.91 11.27
C ILE A 42 4.66 -3.08 11.18
N THR A 43 4.80 -1.76 11.26
CA THR A 43 3.69 -0.84 11.07
C THR A 43 3.33 -0.77 9.59
N ARG A 44 2.04 -0.87 9.27
CA ARG A 44 1.51 -0.76 7.90
C ARG A 44 0.39 0.27 7.88
N VAL A 45 0.29 1.02 6.79
CA VAL A 45 -0.79 1.98 6.54
C VAL A 45 -1.49 1.58 5.25
N ALA A 46 -2.82 1.65 5.24
CA ALA A 46 -3.63 1.37 4.08
C ALA A 46 -4.57 2.54 3.81
N PHE A 47 -4.64 2.94 2.54
CA PHE A 47 -5.58 3.94 2.04
C PHE A 47 -6.55 3.24 1.10
N VAL A 48 -7.85 3.34 1.41
CA VAL A 48 -8.91 2.71 0.59
C VAL A 48 -9.79 3.80 -0.01
N TYR A 49 -9.80 3.88 -1.34
CA TYR A 49 -10.60 4.85 -2.08
C TYR A 49 -11.92 4.24 -2.53
N THR A 50 -13.02 4.97 -2.33
CA THR A 50 -14.34 4.59 -2.84
C THR A 50 -14.75 5.56 -3.95
N ALA A 51 -14.50 5.15 -5.20
CA ALA A 51 -14.89 5.91 -6.37
C ALA A 51 -16.43 6.04 -6.46
N ASN A 52 -16.91 7.11 -7.11
CA ASN A 52 -18.34 7.48 -7.23
C ASN A 52 -19.04 7.88 -5.91
N GLY A 53 -18.31 7.90 -4.79
CA GLY A 53 -18.82 8.35 -3.50
C GLY A 53 -19.61 7.28 -2.75
N VAL A 54 -20.21 7.70 -1.64
CA VAL A 54 -20.98 6.85 -0.74
C VAL A 54 -22.34 7.52 -0.46
N ILE A 55 -23.34 6.70 -0.12
CA ILE A 55 -24.64 7.22 0.34
C ILE A 55 -24.43 7.87 1.71
N MET A 56 -24.23 9.19 1.74
CA MET A 56 -23.75 9.90 2.94
C MET A 56 -24.68 9.76 4.15
N GLN A 57 -26.00 9.65 3.93
CA GLN A 57 -26.99 9.38 4.98
C GLN A 57 -26.82 8.01 5.65
N ASP A 58 -26.32 7.02 4.90
CA ASP A 58 -26.05 5.66 5.40
C ASP A 58 -24.58 5.48 5.83
N TRP A 59 -23.72 6.45 5.54
CA TRP A 59 -22.30 6.48 5.93
C TRP A 59 -22.06 7.27 7.22
N THR A 60 -22.68 8.44 7.35
CA THR A 60 -22.34 9.41 8.40
C THR A 60 -23.18 9.17 9.65
N PRO A 61 -22.57 8.88 10.82
CA PRO A 61 -23.30 8.82 12.08
C PRO A 61 -24.04 10.12 12.37
N ALA A 62 -25.23 10.02 12.95
CA ALA A 62 -26.07 11.19 13.27
C ALA A 62 -25.57 11.98 14.49
N GLN A 63 -24.69 11.40 15.30
CA GLN A 63 -24.18 11.99 16.54
C GLN A 63 -22.65 11.91 16.54
N ASP A 64 -22.03 12.98 17.03
CA ASP A 64 -20.59 13.04 17.27
C ASP A 64 -20.22 12.39 18.60
N GLY A 65 -18.93 12.13 18.78
CA GLY A 65 -18.36 11.60 20.03
C GLY A 65 -18.28 10.08 20.09
N VAL A 66 -17.90 9.57 21.25
CA VAL A 66 -17.78 8.12 21.48
C VAL A 66 -19.16 7.47 21.57
N GLY A 67 -19.27 6.22 21.12
CA GLY A 67 -20.51 5.44 21.26
C GLY A 67 -21.62 5.79 20.26
N PHE A 68 -21.34 6.53 19.18
CA PHE A 68 -22.30 6.78 18.11
C PHE A 68 -22.91 5.47 17.58
N ALA A 69 -24.17 5.53 17.15
CA ALA A 69 -24.84 4.39 16.52
C ALA A 69 -24.24 4.14 15.12
N PHE A 70 -23.81 2.91 14.85
CA PHE A 70 -23.33 2.53 13.52
C PHE A 70 -24.46 2.65 12.51
N THR A 71 -24.21 3.40 11.44
CA THR A 71 -25.11 3.48 10.29
C THR A 71 -25.04 2.19 9.46
N LYS A 72 -26.00 2.01 8.53
CA LYS A 72 -26.10 0.81 7.71
C LYS A 72 -24.79 0.44 7.00
N THR A 73 -24.11 1.42 6.40
CA THR A 73 -22.86 1.16 5.66
C THR A 73 -21.70 0.80 6.58
N LEU A 74 -21.70 1.29 7.83
CA LEU A 74 -20.62 1.05 8.79
C LEU A 74 -20.83 -0.20 9.66
N GLN A 75 -21.97 -0.90 9.56
CA GLN A 75 -22.23 -2.12 10.33
C GLN A 75 -21.13 -3.19 10.23
N PRO A 76 -20.52 -3.48 9.05
CA PRO A 76 -19.50 -4.51 8.95
C PRO A 76 -18.23 -4.26 9.80
N VAL A 77 -17.96 -3.00 10.15
CA VAL A 77 -16.80 -2.61 10.96
C VAL A 77 -17.13 -2.39 12.44
N ALA A 78 -18.37 -2.64 12.86
CA ALA A 78 -18.81 -2.54 14.25
C ALA A 78 -17.95 -3.34 15.26
N PRO A 79 -17.42 -4.54 14.94
CA PRO A 79 -16.51 -5.27 15.84
C PRO A 79 -15.21 -4.52 16.17
N PHE A 80 -14.86 -3.48 15.40
CA PHE A 80 -13.65 -2.68 15.58
C PHE A 80 -13.94 -1.29 16.16
N ARG A 81 -15.09 -1.09 16.83
CA ARG A 81 -15.53 0.20 17.38
C ARG A 81 -14.42 0.98 18.11
N ASP A 82 -13.68 0.30 18.98
CA ASP A 82 -12.64 0.93 19.81
C ASP A 82 -11.36 1.27 19.03
N GLN A 83 -11.30 0.92 17.75
CA GLN A 83 -10.21 1.20 16.81
C GLN A 83 -10.67 2.05 15.62
N LEU A 84 -11.88 2.62 15.69
CA LEU A 84 -12.52 3.29 14.55
C LEU A 84 -12.83 4.76 14.88
N LEU A 85 -12.44 5.63 13.95
CA LEU A 85 -12.80 7.04 13.93
C LEU A 85 -13.57 7.34 12.64
N VAL A 86 -14.71 8.00 12.76
CA VAL A 86 -15.41 8.59 11.61
C VAL A 86 -15.21 10.09 11.68
N VAL A 87 -14.52 10.66 10.69
CA VAL A 87 -14.30 12.10 10.58
C VAL A 87 -15.23 12.65 9.50
N SER A 88 -16.04 13.64 9.86
CA SER A 88 -16.97 14.33 8.98
C SER A 88 -16.59 15.81 8.84
N GLY A 89 -17.23 16.52 7.90
CA GLY A 89 -17.00 17.96 7.70
C GLY A 89 -15.69 18.33 6.99
N LEU A 90 -14.97 17.36 6.44
CA LEU A 90 -13.78 17.58 5.62
C LEU A 90 -14.15 17.75 4.14
N ALA A 91 -13.39 18.59 3.43
CA ALA A 91 -13.52 18.79 1.99
C ALA A 91 -12.16 19.02 1.33
N HIS A 92 -11.92 18.38 0.19
CA HIS A 92 -10.79 18.70 -0.67
C HIS A 92 -11.11 19.93 -1.53
N ARG A 93 -10.84 21.13 -1.00
CA ARG A 93 -11.05 22.40 -1.75
C ARG A 93 -10.29 22.44 -3.07
N ASN A 94 -9.10 21.84 -3.10
CA ASN A 94 -8.30 21.70 -4.32
C ASN A 94 -8.85 20.67 -5.32
N GLY A 95 -9.85 19.87 -4.93
CA GLY A 95 -10.61 19.00 -5.85
C GLY A 95 -11.74 19.73 -6.58
N GLU A 96 -12.10 20.94 -6.16
CA GLU A 96 -13.12 21.77 -6.82
C GLU A 96 -12.61 22.30 -8.17
N ALA A 97 -13.51 22.82 -9.00
CA ALA A 97 -13.16 23.29 -10.32
C ALA A 97 -12.13 24.43 -10.33
N LEU A 98 -12.19 25.36 -9.38
CA LEU A 98 -11.25 26.49 -9.28
C LEU A 98 -11.03 27.27 -10.61
N GLY A 99 -12.04 27.31 -11.48
CA GLY A 99 -11.98 27.96 -12.79
C GLY A 99 -11.74 27.02 -13.98
N ASP A 100 -11.37 25.76 -13.72
CA ASP A 100 -11.09 24.76 -14.76
C ASP A 100 -12.36 24.18 -15.42
N GLY A 101 -13.55 24.43 -14.89
CA GLY A 101 -14.79 23.83 -15.40
C GLY A 101 -14.87 22.31 -15.14
N PRO A 102 -15.49 21.52 -16.04
CA PRO A 102 -15.64 20.08 -15.85
C PRO A 102 -14.28 19.36 -15.71
N GLY A 103 -14.27 18.23 -14.99
CA GLY A 103 -13.04 17.50 -14.66
C GLY A 103 -13.04 16.86 -13.27
N ASP A 104 -14.22 16.66 -12.68
CA ASP A 104 -14.37 16.33 -11.26
C ASP A 104 -13.80 14.95 -10.92
N HIS A 105 -13.79 14.01 -11.87
CA HIS A 105 -13.29 12.66 -11.63
C HIS A 105 -11.75 12.66 -11.58
N ALA A 106 -11.11 13.38 -12.51
CA ALA A 106 -9.67 13.59 -12.50
C ALA A 106 -9.22 14.35 -11.25
N ARG A 107 -9.93 15.42 -10.87
CA ARG A 107 -9.58 16.18 -9.66
C ARG A 107 -9.82 15.39 -8.38
N ALA A 108 -10.89 14.60 -8.29
CA ALA A 108 -11.15 13.75 -7.13
C ALA A 108 -10.02 12.74 -6.93
N GLY A 109 -9.60 12.02 -7.97
CA GLY A 109 -8.48 11.08 -7.88
C GLY A 109 -7.16 11.76 -7.55
N ALA A 110 -6.80 12.81 -8.29
CA ALA A 110 -5.51 13.48 -8.14
C ALA A 110 -5.34 14.19 -6.78
N SER A 111 -6.40 14.77 -6.22
CA SER A 111 -6.32 15.56 -4.99
C SER A 111 -6.47 14.74 -3.70
N TRP A 112 -6.94 13.48 -3.77
CA TRP A 112 -7.32 12.70 -2.59
C TRP A 112 -6.15 12.46 -1.62
N LEU A 113 -5.01 11.93 -2.10
CA LEU A 113 -3.82 11.71 -1.24
C LEU A 113 -2.77 12.81 -1.35
N THR A 114 -2.92 13.75 -2.28
CA THR A 114 -1.94 14.84 -2.47
C THR A 114 -2.38 16.15 -1.84
N GLY A 115 -3.69 16.38 -1.72
CA GLY A 115 -4.25 17.68 -1.37
C GLY A 115 -3.98 18.79 -2.39
N VAL A 116 -3.46 18.48 -3.58
CA VAL A 116 -3.06 19.47 -4.61
C VAL A 116 -4.13 19.57 -5.70
N HIS A 117 -4.30 20.78 -6.25
CA HIS A 117 -5.13 20.98 -7.44
C HIS A 117 -4.29 20.60 -8.67
N PRO A 118 -4.65 19.54 -9.41
CA PRO A 118 -3.85 19.09 -10.54
C PRO A 118 -3.87 20.12 -11.66
N LYS A 119 -2.74 20.28 -12.35
CA LYS A 119 -2.70 21.13 -13.54
C LYS A 119 -3.60 20.54 -14.63
N LYS A 120 -4.56 21.32 -15.12
CA LYS A 120 -5.38 20.95 -16.28
C LYS A 120 -4.52 20.84 -17.53
N THR A 121 -4.27 19.61 -17.96
CA THR A 121 -3.57 19.27 -19.21
C THR A 121 -3.90 17.83 -19.59
N GLN A 122 -3.89 17.54 -20.89
CA GLN A 122 -3.91 16.18 -21.45
C GLN A 122 -2.52 15.71 -21.91
N GLY A 123 -1.53 16.60 -21.85
CA GLY A 123 -0.17 16.38 -22.35
C GLY A 123 0.76 15.71 -21.34
N ALA A 124 2.04 15.63 -21.72
CA ALA A 124 3.09 15.07 -20.86
C ALA A 124 3.49 15.99 -19.69
N ASP A 125 3.03 17.23 -19.69
CA ASP A 125 3.34 18.27 -18.71
C ASP A 125 2.43 18.23 -17.47
N ILE A 126 2.00 17.02 -17.09
CA ILE A 126 1.21 16.75 -15.88
C ILE A 126 1.92 17.25 -14.64
N ARG A 127 1.16 17.80 -13.70
CA ARG A 127 1.67 18.28 -12.42
C ARG A 127 0.61 18.16 -11.34
N ASN A 128 1.00 17.54 -10.23
CA ASN A 128 0.20 17.33 -9.03
C ASN A 128 1.08 17.59 -7.79
N GLY A 129 1.08 16.68 -6.80
CA GLY A 129 1.99 16.67 -5.66
C GLY A 129 2.44 15.25 -5.33
N MET A 130 3.44 15.11 -4.45
CA MET A 130 3.72 13.82 -3.83
C MET A 130 2.55 13.47 -2.89
N SER A 131 2.12 12.22 -2.91
CA SER A 131 1.01 11.75 -2.10
C SER A 131 1.45 11.30 -0.71
N VAL A 132 0.55 11.38 0.28
CA VAL A 132 0.88 11.08 1.69
C VAL A 132 1.27 9.62 1.91
N ASP A 133 0.73 8.68 1.15
CA ASP A 133 1.13 7.27 1.17
C ASP A 133 2.59 7.08 0.74
N GLN A 134 3.07 7.87 -0.22
CA GLN A 134 4.46 7.82 -0.69
C GLN A 134 5.41 8.55 0.27
N MET A 135 4.95 9.61 0.92
CA MET A 135 5.69 10.23 2.02
C MET A 135 5.88 9.24 3.18
N LEU A 136 4.83 8.48 3.53
CA LEU A 136 4.90 7.44 4.55
C LEU A 136 5.81 6.29 4.12
N ALA A 137 5.72 5.82 2.86
CA ALA A 137 6.57 4.76 2.35
C ALA A 137 8.08 5.07 2.46
N GLN A 138 8.48 6.34 2.31
CA GLN A 138 9.87 6.78 2.49
C GLN A 138 10.36 6.68 3.95
N ASP A 139 9.44 6.83 4.91
CA ASP A 139 9.74 6.83 6.34
C ASP A 139 9.66 5.42 6.94
N ILE A 140 8.55 4.72 6.73
CA ILE A 140 8.27 3.42 7.36
C ILE A 140 8.47 2.21 6.43
N GLY A 141 8.64 2.41 5.13
CA GLY A 141 8.75 1.32 4.13
C GLY A 141 10.11 0.61 4.08
N ARG A 142 11.02 0.90 5.01
CA ARG A 142 12.38 0.32 5.04
C ARG A 142 12.44 -1.08 5.66
N SER A 143 11.37 -1.49 6.33
CA SER A 143 11.29 -2.77 7.04
C SER A 143 10.68 -3.89 6.20
N THR A 144 10.30 -3.61 4.94
CA THR A 144 9.70 -4.58 4.01
C THR A 144 10.40 -4.51 2.65
N PRO A 145 10.47 -5.62 1.88
CA PRO A 145 11.07 -5.60 0.54
C PRO A 145 10.37 -4.63 -0.42
N LEU A 146 9.05 -4.51 -0.29
CA LEU A 146 8.24 -3.52 -1.01
C LEU A 146 7.90 -2.36 -0.05
N PRO A 147 8.31 -1.12 -0.35
CA PRO A 147 8.02 0.04 0.48
C PRO A 147 6.56 0.50 0.35
N SER A 148 5.92 0.24 -0.78
CA SER A 148 4.52 0.53 -1.07
C SER A 148 3.93 -0.54 -2.02
N LEU A 149 2.60 -0.61 -2.06
CA LEU A 149 1.87 -1.49 -2.98
C LEU A 149 0.57 -0.79 -3.41
N GLU A 150 0.55 -0.32 -4.65
CA GLU A 150 -0.59 0.37 -5.25
C GLU A 150 -1.51 -0.66 -5.91
N LEU A 151 -2.77 -0.72 -5.48
CA LEU A 151 -3.76 -1.70 -5.92
C LEU A 151 -5.02 -1.02 -6.45
N GLY A 152 -5.63 -1.60 -7.47
CA GLY A 152 -6.90 -1.11 -8.02
C GLY A 152 -7.69 -2.16 -8.77
N LEU A 153 -8.88 -1.78 -9.22
CA LEU A 153 -9.87 -2.71 -9.77
C LEU A 153 -10.06 -2.58 -11.29
N GLN A 154 -9.54 -1.51 -11.90
CA GLN A 154 -9.80 -1.16 -13.30
C GLN A 154 -8.51 -1.13 -14.11
N ASP A 155 -8.59 -1.20 -15.43
CA ASP A 155 -7.39 -1.09 -16.27
C ASP A 155 -6.73 0.29 -16.14
N VAL A 156 -5.41 0.29 -15.97
CA VAL A 156 -4.64 1.52 -15.81
C VAL A 156 -4.29 2.11 -17.17
N ARG A 157 -5.03 3.15 -17.57
CA ARG A 157 -4.68 3.98 -18.73
C ARG A 157 -4.03 5.27 -18.27
N MET A 158 -2.78 5.51 -18.63
CA MET A 158 -2.04 6.71 -18.19
C MET A 158 -1.98 7.82 -19.23
N VAL A 159 -2.24 7.51 -20.50
CA VAL A 159 -2.01 8.41 -21.64
C VAL A 159 -3.33 8.86 -22.25
N GLY A 160 -3.42 10.15 -22.58
CA GLY A 160 -4.57 10.77 -23.23
C GLY A 160 -5.41 11.62 -22.28
N GLY A 161 -6.54 12.13 -22.79
CA GLY A 161 -7.52 12.87 -22.02
C GLY A 161 -8.67 11.97 -21.56
N CYS A 162 -8.81 11.78 -20.25
CA CYS A 162 -9.88 10.94 -19.70
C CYS A 162 -11.02 11.74 -19.08
N ASP A 163 -10.80 13.01 -18.77
CA ASP A 163 -11.82 13.83 -18.12
C ASP A 163 -11.67 15.31 -18.52
N SER A 164 -12.40 15.74 -19.55
CA SER A 164 -12.67 17.15 -19.80
C SER A 164 -11.46 18.11 -19.89
N GLY A 165 -10.30 17.63 -20.37
CA GLY A 165 -9.06 18.42 -20.40
C GLY A 165 -7.98 17.93 -19.44
N TYR A 166 -8.28 16.95 -18.59
CA TYR A 166 -7.33 16.32 -17.69
C TYR A 166 -6.81 14.99 -18.26
N SER A 167 -5.51 14.77 -18.02
CA SER A 167 -4.79 13.55 -18.35
C SER A 167 -5.36 12.35 -17.63
N CYS A 168 -5.38 11.20 -18.31
CA CYS A 168 -5.76 9.92 -17.72
C CYS A 168 -4.95 9.53 -16.48
N ALA A 169 -3.73 10.05 -16.34
CA ALA A 169 -2.93 9.88 -15.14
C ALA A 169 -3.66 10.36 -13.87
N TYR A 170 -4.45 11.44 -13.93
CA TYR A 170 -5.13 12.01 -12.77
C TYR A 170 -6.32 11.16 -12.28
N SER A 171 -7.01 10.47 -13.19
CA SER A 171 -8.15 9.61 -12.85
C SER A 171 -7.72 8.18 -12.49
N ASN A 172 -6.60 7.72 -13.07
CA ASN A 172 -6.15 6.33 -12.97
C ASN A 172 -4.94 6.14 -12.04
N THR A 173 -4.55 7.17 -11.28
CA THR A 173 -3.59 7.02 -10.17
C THR A 173 -3.99 7.87 -8.98
N LEU A 174 -3.91 7.27 -7.80
CA LEU A 174 -4.10 7.95 -6.52
C LEU A 174 -2.76 8.28 -5.86
N SER A 175 -1.77 7.41 -6.07
CA SER A 175 -0.43 7.51 -5.52
C SER A 175 0.51 8.23 -6.48
N TRP A 176 1.31 9.15 -5.94
CA TRP A 176 2.24 10.00 -6.68
C TRP A 176 3.56 10.07 -5.95
N GLY A 177 4.62 9.50 -6.55
CA GLY A 177 5.96 9.47 -5.97
C GLY A 177 6.67 10.83 -6.05
N SER A 178 6.18 11.75 -6.89
CA SER A 178 6.67 13.13 -6.99
C SER A 178 5.58 14.02 -7.62
N PRO A 179 5.75 15.35 -7.65
CA PRO A 179 4.81 16.24 -8.33
C PRO A 179 4.56 15.93 -9.81
N THR A 180 5.38 15.12 -10.46
CA THR A 180 5.27 14.77 -11.89
C THR A 180 5.33 13.27 -12.15
N THR A 181 5.33 12.44 -11.11
CA THR A 181 5.49 10.98 -11.22
C THR A 181 4.28 10.27 -10.60
N PRO A 182 3.23 10.00 -11.39
CA PRO A 182 2.14 9.15 -10.96
C PRO A 182 2.61 7.70 -10.83
N LEU A 183 2.05 6.95 -9.89
CA LEU A 183 2.35 5.53 -9.68
C LEU A 183 1.14 4.69 -10.12
N PRO A 184 1.26 3.93 -11.22
CA PRO A 184 0.27 2.95 -11.64
C PRO A 184 0.01 1.91 -10.56
N TYR A 185 -1.25 1.52 -10.39
CA TYR A 185 -1.59 0.40 -9.52
C TYR A 185 -1.60 -0.93 -10.30
N GLU A 186 -1.46 -2.05 -9.60
CA GLU A 186 -1.65 -3.38 -10.17
C GLU A 186 -3.11 -3.83 -9.93
N ASN A 187 -3.75 -4.39 -10.96
CA ASN A 187 -5.13 -4.87 -10.90
C ASN A 187 -5.22 -6.41 -11.05
N ASN A 188 -4.12 -7.07 -11.39
CA ASN A 188 -4.05 -8.51 -11.52
C ASN A 188 -3.56 -9.15 -10.21
N PRO A 189 -4.42 -9.89 -9.48
CA PRO A 189 -4.05 -10.47 -8.19
C PRO A 189 -2.92 -11.49 -8.28
N ARG A 190 -2.75 -12.16 -9.44
CA ARG A 190 -1.60 -13.06 -9.67
C ARG A 190 -0.29 -12.29 -9.66
N ARG A 191 -0.22 -11.17 -10.38
CA ARG A 191 0.98 -10.33 -10.42
C ARG A 191 1.29 -9.74 -9.05
N VAL A 192 0.26 -9.32 -8.29
CA VAL A 192 0.43 -8.87 -6.90
C VAL A 192 1.03 -9.98 -6.03
N PHE A 193 0.51 -11.21 -6.12
CA PHE A 193 1.01 -12.35 -5.38
C PHE A 193 2.48 -12.65 -5.75
N GLU A 194 2.80 -12.70 -7.03
CA GLU A 194 4.17 -12.92 -7.53
C GLU A 194 5.13 -11.81 -7.10
N HIS A 195 4.66 -10.56 -7.04
CA HIS A 195 5.47 -9.44 -6.55
C HIS A 195 5.74 -9.54 -5.03
N LEU A 196 4.77 -10.03 -4.26
CA LEU A 196 4.89 -10.17 -2.80
C LEU A 196 5.68 -11.41 -2.37
N PHE A 197 5.58 -12.51 -3.12
CA PHE A 197 6.00 -13.83 -2.69
C PHE A 197 6.80 -14.62 -3.73
N GLY A 198 6.98 -14.11 -4.95
CA GLY A 198 7.69 -14.80 -6.01
C GLY A 198 9.19 -14.86 -5.76
N ASP A 199 9.82 -15.98 -6.15
CA ASP A 199 11.21 -16.30 -5.87
C ASP A 199 12.23 -15.56 -6.77
N GLY A 200 11.78 -14.56 -7.54
CA GLY A 200 12.62 -13.82 -8.49
C GLY A 200 13.04 -14.62 -9.74
N GLU A 201 12.61 -15.87 -9.90
CA GLU A 201 12.77 -16.61 -11.16
C GLU A 201 11.70 -16.18 -12.17
N THR A 202 12.17 -15.87 -13.37
CA THR A 202 11.44 -15.23 -14.48
C THR A 202 10.28 -16.07 -15.01
N THR A 203 9.20 -15.42 -15.45
CA THR A 203 8.08 -16.04 -16.16
C THR A 203 8.29 -16.04 -17.68
N ASP A 204 9.32 -16.74 -18.17
CA ASP A 204 9.35 -17.24 -19.54
C ASP A 204 8.85 -18.69 -19.57
#